data_AF-A0A7C5V092-F1
#
_entry.id   AF-A0A7C5V092-F1
#
_cell.length_a   1.000
_cell.length_b   1.000
_cell.length_c   1.000
_cell.angle_alpha   90.00
_cell.angle_beta   90.00
_cell.angle_gamma   90.00
#
_symmetry.space_group_name_H-M   'P 1'
#
loop_
_entity.id
_entity.type
_entity.pdbx_description
1 polymer ?
#
loop_
_entity_poly.entity_id
_entity_poly.type
_entity_poly.pdbx_seq_one_letter_code
_entity_poly.pdbx_strand_id
1 'polypeptide(L)'
;MIDANSGKSAAPPAEGPADSSRRWVNLILGTGVVATIASFIYPAIRYVIPPPVAEATNLSVVAAKVGELKNNSAKVFRFGSEPAILIRDSEGKYLAFTAVCTHLGCTVQYRPDLHEIWCPCHNGTYDLQGRNVSGPPPRPLAQFQVHIQGEDIVVVRNA
;
A
#
# COMPACT_ATOMS: atom_id res chain seq x y z
N MET A 1 27.77 -22.38 63.10
CA MET A 1 27.23 -23.13 61.96
C MET A 1 26.24 -22.20 61.26
N ILE A 2 26.33 -21.80 60.00
CA ILE A 2 27.17 -22.13 58.84
C ILE A 2 27.15 -20.86 57.95
N ASP A 3 28.34 -20.40 57.60
CA ASP A 3 28.83 -19.77 56.36
C ASP A 3 27.92 -18.85 55.53
N ALA A 4 28.24 -17.55 55.55
CA ALA A 4 27.85 -16.59 54.53
C ALA A 4 28.84 -16.65 53.35
N ASN A 5 28.38 -17.19 52.23
CA ASN A 5 29.05 -17.19 50.93
C ASN A 5 29.12 -15.74 50.39
N SER A 6 30.28 -15.10 50.50
CA SER A 6 30.55 -13.79 49.93
C SER A 6 31.16 -13.94 48.53
N GLY A 7 30.40 -13.54 47.52
CA GLY A 7 30.84 -13.50 46.14
C GLY A 7 32.04 -12.59 45.94
N LYS A 8 33.05 -13.09 45.22
CA LYS A 8 34.04 -12.26 44.52
C LYS A 8 33.88 -12.51 43.03
N SER A 9 33.37 -11.51 42.31
CA SER A 9 33.53 -11.43 40.87
C SER A 9 35.03 -11.32 40.59
N ALA A 10 35.57 -12.29 39.85
CA ALA A 10 36.91 -12.18 39.32
C ALA A 10 36.93 -11.06 38.28
N ALA A 11 37.84 -10.10 38.43
CA ALA A 11 38.12 -9.11 37.40
C ALA A 11 38.59 -9.83 36.11
N PRO A 12 38.19 -9.36 34.91
CA PRO A 12 38.69 -9.95 33.67
C PRO A 12 40.23 -9.78 33.61
N PRO A 13 40.98 -10.81 33.15
CA PRO A 13 42.43 -10.74 33.09
C PRO A 13 42.90 -9.63 32.14
N ALA A 14 43.98 -8.94 32.50
CA ALA A 14 44.57 -7.89 31.69
C ALA A 14 45.08 -8.44 30.34
N GLU A 15 44.52 -7.93 29.23
CA GLU A 15 44.86 -8.32 27.86
C GLU A 15 46.33 -7.97 27.53
N GLY A 16 47.10 -8.95 27.07
CA GLY A 16 48.48 -8.73 26.60
C GLY A 16 48.54 -8.10 25.20
N PRO A 17 49.70 -7.58 24.77
CA PRO A 17 49.88 -6.90 23.47
C PRO A 17 49.58 -7.79 22.25
N ALA A 18 49.70 -9.12 22.40
CA ALA A 18 49.34 -10.10 21.37
C ALA A 18 47.81 -10.23 21.17
N ASP A 19 47.01 -9.91 22.19
CA ASP A 19 45.54 -9.97 22.15
C ASP A 19 44.98 -8.77 21.38
N SER A 20 45.52 -7.57 21.62
CA SER A 20 45.18 -6.33 20.89
C SER A 20 45.41 -6.44 19.38
N SER A 21 46.53 -7.03 18.97
CA SER A 21 46.87 -7.19 17.54
C SER A 21 45.94 -8.19 16.84
N ARG A 22 45.59 -9.29 17.49
CA ARG A 22 44.64 -10.29 16.96
C ARG A 22 43.22 -9.74 16.91
N ARG A 23 42.81 -8.97 17.93
CA ARG A 23 41.52 -8.28 17.95
C ARG A 23 41.40 -7.28 16.81
N TRP A 24 42.47 -6.53 16.51
CA TRP A 24 42.49 -5.58 15.40
C TRP A 24 42.37 -6.27 14.03
N VAL A 25 43.11 -7.36 13.81
CA VAL A 25 43.01 -8.16 12.57
C VAL A 25 41.62 -8.77 12.40
N ASN A 26 41.04 -9.35 13.47
CA ASN A 26 39.69 -9.91 13.42
C ASN A 26 38.62 -8.86 13.16
N LEU A 27 38.81 -7.62 13.64
CA LEU A 27 37.91 -6.50 13.37
C LEU A 27 37.93 -6.12 11.87
N ILE A 28 39.13 -6.02 11.27
CA ILE A 28 39.27 -5.70 9.83
C ILE A 28 38.70 -6.81 8.96
N LEU A 29 39.02 -8.07 9.25
CA LEU A 29 38.51 -9.21 8.49
C LEU A 29 36.98 -9.34 8.65
N GLY A 30 36.47 -9.17 9.88
CA GLY A 30 35.04 -9.22 10.15
C GLY A 30 34.27 -8.12 9.42
N THR A 31 34.74 -6.88 9.47
CA THR A 31 34.10 -5.75 8.76
C THR A 31 34.17 -5.90 7.25
N GLY A 32 35.29 -6.39 6.70
CA GLY A 32 35.42 -6.67 5.27
C GLY A 32 34.46 -7.75 4.76
N VAL A 33 34.28 -8.83 5.53
CA VAL A 33 33.30 -9.89 5.21
C VAL A 33 31.88 -9.34 5.24
N VAL A 34 31.52 -8.57 6.28
CA VAL A 34 30.18 -7.95 6.40
C VAL A 34 29.93 -6.98 5.26
N ALA A 35 30.89 -6.12 4.90
CA ALA A 35 30.76 -5.17 3.81
C ALA A 35 30.57 -5.88 2.45
N THR A 36 31.29 -6.98 2.23
CA THR A 36 31.14 -7.78 1.01
C THR A 36 29.75 -8.41 0.94
N ILE A 37 29.30 -9.07 2.01
CA ILE A 37 27.96 -9.64 2.09
C ILE A 37 26.88 -8.57 1.87
N ALA A 38 27.01 -7.41 2.51
CA ALA A 38 26.10 -6.30 2.32
C ALA A 38 26.06 -5.80 0.87
N SER A 39 27.19 -5.75 0.18
CA SER A 39 27.27 -5.33 -1.23
C SER A 39 26.53 -6.27 -2.18
N PHE A 40 26.43 -7.57 -1.87
CA PHE A 40 25.68 -8.54 -2.68
C PHE A 40 24.20 -8.63 -2.27
N ILE A 41 23.90 -8.49 -0.98
CA ILE A 41 22.52 -8.48 -0.48
C ILE A 41 21.79 -7.21 -0.91
N TYR A 42 22.47 -6.06 -0.94
CA TYR A 42 21.88 -4.78 -1.31
C TYR A 42 21.17 -4.81 -2.69
N PRO A 43 21.80 -5.23 -3.81
CA PRO A 43 21.11 -5.29 -5.09
C PRO A 43 19.97 -6.32 -5.10
N ALA A 44 20.09 -7.43 -4.37
CA ALA A 44 19.00 -8.40 -4.25
C ALA A 44 17.77 -7.78 -3.55
N ILE A 45 17.98 -7.04 -2.45
CA ILE A 45 16.91 -6.32 -1.75
C ILE A 45 16.31 -5.25 -2.67
N ARG A 46 17.13 -4.49 -3.39
CA ARG A 46 16.65 -3.41 -4.28
C ARG A 46 15.97 -3.93 -5.54
N TYR A 47 16.27 -5.16 -5.95
CA TYR A 47 15.54 -5.85 -7.02
C TYR A 47 14.16 -6.29 -6.56
N VAL A 48 14.04 -6.81 -5.32
CA VAL A 48 12.76 -7.26 -4.75
C VAL A 48 11.87 -6.08 -4.33
N ILE A 49 12.46 -4.99 -3.83
CA ILE A 49 11.74 -3.80 -3.38
C ILE A 49 11.83 -2.73 -4.48
N PRO A 50 10.80 -2.60 -5.34
CA PRO A 50 10.80 -1.58 -6.37
C PRO A 50 10.92 -0.19 -5.74
N PRO A 51 11.67 0.74 -6.35
CA PRO A 51 11.68 2.13 -5.90
C PRO A 51 10.25 2.70 -5.96
N PRO A 52 9.86 3.59 -5.04
CA PRO A 52 8.59 4.29 -5.15
C PRO A 52 8.61 5.06 -6.48
N VAL A 53 7.80 4.62 -7.42
CA VAL A 53 7.64 5.32 -8.70
C VAL A 53 6.88 6.60 -8.36
N ALA A 54 7.48 7.76 -8.63
CA ALA A 54 6.73 9.00 -8.61
C ALA A 54 5.64 8.86 -9.68
N GLU A 55 4.41 8.58 -9.25
CA GLU A 55 3.27 8.59 -10.16
C GLU A 55 3.24 9.99 -10.76
N ALA A 56 3.55 10.11 -12.06
CA ALA A 56 3.24 11.30 -12.83
C ALA A 56 1.73 11.48 -12.72
N THR A 57 1.35 12.30 -11.74
CA THR A 57 0.01 12.37 -11.20
C THR A 57 -0.75 13.19 -12.22
N ASN A 58 -1.35 12.49 -13.20
CA ASN A 58 -2.53 13.05 -13.82
C ASN A 58 -3.55 13.15 -12.69
N LEU A 59 -3.54 14.29 -11.99
CA LEU A 59 -4.44 14.57 -10.88
C LEU A 59 -5.88 14.48 -11.34
N SER A 60 -6.12 14.65 -12.64
CA SER A 60 -7.40 14.60 -13.31
C SER A 60 -7.38 13.67 -14.52
N VAL A 61 -8.45 12.90 -14.72
CA VAL A 61 -8.70 12.10 -15.93
C VAL A 61 -10.15 12.32 -16.37
N VAL A 62 -10.39 12.46 -17.68
CA VAL A 62 -11.74 12.44 -18.26
C VAL A 62 -12.25 11.00 -18.23
N ALA A 63 -13.24 10.71 -17.39
CA ALA A 63 -13.74 9.35 -17.17
C ALA A 63 -14.84 8.95 -18.17
N ALA A 64 -15.71 9.90 -18.51
CA ALA A 64 -16.83 9.71 -19.42
C ALA A 64 -17.37 11.05 -19.91
N LYS A 65 -18.23 11.01 -20.94
CA LYS A 65 -19.06 12.16 -21.31
C LYS A 65 -20.40 12.16 -20.57
N VAL A 66 -20.95 13.35 -20.36
CA VAL A 66 -22.31 13.53 -19.85
C VAL A 66 -23.30 12.87 -20.81
N GLY A 67 -24.10 11.93 -20.29
CA GLY A 67 -25.06 11.15 -21.07
C GLY A 67 -24.54 9.79 -21.58
N GLU A 68 -23.24 9.52 -21.45
CA GLU A 68 -22.68 8.20 -21.76
C GLU A 68 -23.15 7.13 -20.75
N LEU A 69 -23.21 7.49 -19.46
CA LEU A 69 -23.75 6.63 -18.41
C LEU A 69 -25.26 6.85 -18.24
N LYS A 70 -26.03 5.76 -18.31
CA LYS A 70 -27.45 5.74 -17.92
C LYS A 70 -27.59 5.94 -16.40
N ASN A 71 -28.75 6.38 -15.95
CA ASN A 71 -29.03 6.39 -14.51
C ASN A 71 -28.93 4.98 -13.93
N ASN A 72 -28.48 4.88 -12.68
CA ASN A 72 -28.24 3.62 -11.99
C ASN A 72 -27.28 2.68 -12.74
N SER A 73 -26.16 3.22 -13.26
CA SER A 73 -25.15 2.44 -13.97
C SER A 73 -23.74 2.88 -13.59
N ALA A 74 -22.74 2.08 -13.92
CA ALA A 74 -21.34 2.40 -13.64
C ALA A 74 -20.42 2.04 -14.81
N LYS A 75 -19.26 2.70 -14.83
CA LYS A 75 -18.19 2.49 -15.80
C LYS A 75 -16.86 2.38 -15.05
N VAL A 76 -16.13 1.29 -15.28
CA VAL A 76 -14.76 1.15 -14.81
C VAL A 76 -13.82 1.73 -15.86
N PHE A 77 -12.86 2.53 -15.44
CA PHE A 77 -11.89 3.20 -16.31
C PHE A 77 -10.49 3.18 -15.66
N ARG A 78 -9.45 3.56 -16.42
CA ARG A 78 -8.08 3.62 -15.89
C ARG A 78 -7.79 5.01 -15.32
N PHE A 79 -7.29 5.06 -14.09
CA PHE A 79 -6.81 6.27 -13.45
C PHE A 79 -5.33 6.09 -13.10
N GLY A 80 -4.44 6.50 -14.01
CA GLY A 80 -3.01 6.21 -13.91
C GLY A 80 -2.72 4.71 -13.97
N SER A 81 -2.10 4.18 -12.91
CA SER A 81 -1.71 2.77 -12.78
C SER A 81 -2.87 1.88 -12.29
N GLU A 82 -3.87 2.46 -11.61
CA GLU A 82 -4.95 1.75 -10.94
C GLU A 82 -6.31 1.90 -11.68
N PRO A 83 -7.22 0.92 -11.56
CA PRO A 83 -8.58 1.06 -12.05
C PRO A 83 -9.41 1.94 -11.10
N ALA A 84 -10.31 2.73 -11.68
CA ALA A 84 -11.29 3.56 -10.99
C ALA A 84 -12.70 3.22 -11.48
N ILE A 85 -13.71 3.50 -10.66
CA ILE A 85 -15.12 3.28 -11.01
C ILE A 85 -15.86 4.62 -10.91
N LEU A 86 -16.57 4.97 -11.98
CA LEU A 86 -17.54 6.06 -12.03
C LEU A 86 -18.94 5.46 -11.97
N ILE A 87 -19.72 5.89 -10.99
CA ILE A 87 -21.10 5.45 -10.76
C ILE A 87 -22.01 6.64 -10.99
N ARG A 88 -23.09 6.43 -11.74
CA ARG A 88 -24.23 7.34 -11.79
C ARG A 88 -25.36 6.69 -11.03
N ASP A 89 -25.72 7.26 -9.88
CA ASP A 89 -26.78 6.71 -9.04
C ASP A 89 -28.18 6.86 -9.69
N SER A 90 -29.20 6.38 -9.00
CA SER A 90 -30.59 6.47 -9.46
C SER A 90 -31.11 7.91 -9.51
N GLU A 91 -30.60 8.78 -8.63
CA GLU A 91 -30.89 10.22 -8.57
C GLU A 91 -30.15 11.02 -9.66
N GLY A 92 -29.22 10.37 -10.38
CA GLY A 92 -28.45 10.95 -11.48
C GLY A 92 -27.16 11.65 -11.04
N LYS A 93 -26.77 11.55 -9.77
CA LYS A 93 -25.52 12.07 -9.23
C LYS A 93 -24.36 11.14 -9.59
N TYR A 94 -23.22 11.76 -9.89
CA TYR A 94 -21.98 11.05 -10.17
C TYR A 94 -21.13 10.88 -8.91
N LEU A 95 -20.64 9.66 -8.73
CA LEU A 95 -19.79 9.25 -7.62
C LEU A 95 -18.59 8.51 -8.22
N ALA A 96 -17.38 8.79 -7.74
CA ALA A 96 -16.17 8.14 -8.24
C ALA A 96 -15.31 7.62 -7.10
N PHE A 97 -14.78 6.42 -7.28
CA PHE A 97 -13.93 5.74 -6.31
C PHE A 97 -12.79 5.00 -7.02
N THR A 98 -11.75 4.63 -6.28
CA THR A 98 -10.87 3.55 -6.73
C THR A 98 -11.71 2.29 -6.93
N ALA A 99 -11.46 1.56 -8.01
CA ALA A 99 -12.09 0.28 -8.26
C ALA A 99 -11.30 -0.87 -7.60
N VAL A 100 -10.25 -0.56 -6.83
CA VAL A 100 -9.40 -1.56 -6.16
C VAL A 100 -9.99 -1.91 -4.79
N CYS A 101 -10.44 -3.16 -4.65
CA CYS A 101 -10.95 -3.68 -3.39
C CYS A 101 -9.86 -3.65 -2.31
N THR A 102 -10.20 -3.14 -1.14
CA THR A 102 -9.24 -2.93 -0.04
C THR A 102 -8.84 -4.20 0.71
N HIS A 103 -9.44 -5.34 0.37
CA HIS A 103 -9.05 -6.65 0.87
C HIS A 103 -7.72 -7.11 0.24
N LEU A 104 -7.74 -7.49 -1.04
CA LEU A 104 -6.59 -8.06 -1.76
C LEU A 104 -6.44 -7.50 -3.20
N GLY A 105 -7.09 -6.37 -3.51
CA GLY A 105 -6.85 -5.64 -4.75
C GLY A 105 -7.70 -6.02 -5.96
N CYS A 106 -8.67 -6.93 -5.83
CA CYS A 106 -9.59 -7.25 -6.93
C CYS A 106 -10.39 -6.03 -7.41
N THR A 107 -10.75 -6.00 -8.68
CA THR A 107 -11.62 -4.94 -9.22
C THR A 107 -13.05 -5.11 -8.72
N VAL A 108 -13.60 -4.07 -8.08
CA VAL A 108 -15.00 -4.02 -7.63
C VAL A 108 -15.94 -3.68 -8.79
N GLN A 109 -17.21 -4.02 -8.62
CA GLN A 109 -18.28 -3.79 -9.58
C GLN A 109 -19.46 -3.07 -8.90
N TYR A 110 -20.21 -2.29 -9.65
CA TYR A 110 -21.46 -1.71 -9.15
C TYR A 110 -22.62 -2.68 -9.37
N ARG A 111 -23.42 -2.89 -8.33
CA ARG A 111 -24.66 -3.66 -8.36
C ARG A 111 -25.87 -2.74 -8.36
N PRO A 112 -26.49 -2.48 -9.52
CA PRO A 112 -27.60 -1.53 -9.64
C PRO A 112 -28.88 -2.00 -8.96
N ASP A 113 -29.02 -3.31 -8.73
CA ASP A 113 -30.16 -3.92 -8.04
C ASP A 113 -30.14 -3.66 -6.53
N LEU A 114 -28.96 -3.68 -5.91
CA LEU A 114 -28.78 -3.45 -4.48
C LEU A 114 -28.26 -2.04 -4.14
N HIS A 115 -27.91 -1.23 -5.15
CA HIS A 115 -27.31 0.09 -4.96
C HIS A 115 -26.04 0.01 -4.10
N GLU A 116 -25.17 -0.95 -4.40
CA GLU A 116 -23.94 -1.20 -3.66
C GLU A 116 -22.76 -1.44 -4.61
N ILE A 117 -21.55 -1.26 -4.09
CA ILE A 117 -20.32 -1.63 -4.76
C ILE A 117 -19.89 -2.98 -4.17
N TRP A 118 -19.62 -3.96 -5.02
CA TRP A 118 -19.38 -5.34 -4.60
C TRP A 118 -18.11 -5.92 -5.23
N CYS A 119 -17.38 -6.70 -4.44
CA CYS A 119 -16.17 -7.40 -4.86
C CYS A 119 -16.45 -8.90 -5.05
N PRO A 120 -16.30 -9.45 -6.28
CA PRO A 120 -16.60 -10.85 -6.57
C PRO A 120 -15.66 -11.86 -5.92
N CYS A 121 -14.44 -11.45 -5.52
CA CYS A 121 -13.43 -12.40 -5.06
C CYS A 121 -13.77 -13.03 -3.70
N HIS A 122 -14.29 -12.24 -2.77
CA HIS A 122 -14.57 -12.69 -1.39
C HIS A 122 -15.83 -12.04 -0.83
N ASN A 123 -16.74 -11.63 -1.71
CA ASN A 123 -18.04 -11.07 -1.36
C ASN A 123 -17.99 -9.84 -0.44
N GLY A 124 -16.98 -8.98 -0.65
CA GLY A 124 -16.85 -7.71 0.06
C GLY A 124 -17.81 -6.67 -0.50
N THR A 125 -18.51 -5.95 0.37
CA THR A 125 -19.54 -4.98 -0.02
C THR A 125 -19.21 -3.61 0.54
N TYR A 126 -19.42 -2.59 -0.29
CA TYR A 126 -19.33 -1.18 0.07
C TYR A 126 -20.63 -0.47 -0.32
N ASP A 127 -21.03 0.53 0.45
CA ASP A 127 -22.16 1.38 0.10
C ASP A 127 -21.81 2.38 -1.02
N LEU A 128 -22.80 3.19 -1.45
CA LEU A 128 -22.59 4.24 -2.46
C LEU A 128 -21.69 5.39 -1.98
N GLN A 129 -21.32 5.42 -0.69
CA GLN A 129 -20.33 6.35 -0.15
C GLN A 129 -18.94 5.70 -0.08
N GLY A 130 -18.79 4.47 -0.57
CA GLY A 130 -17.54 3.71 -0.60
C GLY A 130 -17.15 3.10 0.75
N ARG A 131 -18.01 3.19 1.77
CA ARG A 131 -17.74 2.61 3.10
C ARG A 131 -17.92 1.11 3.03
N ASN A 132 -16.97 0.35 3.59
CA ASN A 132 -17.11 -1.09 3.72
C ASN A 132 -18.23 -1.41 4.72
N VAL A 133 -19.26 -2.10 4.26
CA VAL A 133 -20.46 -2.41 5.06
C VAL A 133 -20.62 -3.91 5.32
N SER A 134 -19.97 -4.76 4.51
CA SER A 134 -20.00 -6.21 4.70
C SER A 134 -18.80 -6.91 4.07
N GLY A 135 -18.56 -8.13 4.51
CA GLY A 135 -17.50 -9.01 4.03
C GLY A 135 -16.11 -8.68 4.61
N PRO A 136 -15.05 -9.24 4.01
CA PRO A 136 -13.67 -9.09 4.49
C PRO A 136 -13.00 -7.70 4.42
N PRO A 137 -13.39 -6.76 3.51
CA PRO A 137 -12.66 -5.51 3.36
C PRO A 137 -12.53 -4.72 4.68
N PRO A 138 -11.30 -4.37 5.11
CA PRO A 138 -11.07 -3.75 6.42
C PRO A 138 -11.28 -2.23 6.42
N ARG A 139 -11.39 -1.60 5.24
CA ARG A 139 -11.44 -0.14 5.10
C ARG A 139 -12.28 0.31 3.89
N PRO A 140 -12.77 1.57 3.88
CA PRO A 140 -13.47 2.15 2.74
C PRO A 140 -12.62 2.25 1.48
N LEU A 141 -13.30 2.32 0.32
CA LEU A 141 -12.69 2.70 -0.95
C LEU A 141 -12.23 4.16 -0.90
N ALA A 142 -11.11 4.46 -1.56
CA ALA A 142 -10.67 5.82 -1.75
C ALA A 142 -11.64 6.55 -2.69
N GLN A 143 -12.18 7.69 -2.24
CA GLN A 143 -13.10 8.52 -3.01
C GLN A 143 -12.34 9.53 -3.87
N PHE A 144 -12.80 9.72 -5.10
CA PHE A 144 -12.33 10.75 -6.00
C PHE A 144 -13.38 11.86 -6.14
N GLN A 145 -12.92 13.08 -6.42
CA GLN A 145 -13.81 14.18 -6.74
C GLN A 145 -14.28 14.06 -8.19
N VAL A 146 -15.54 14.40 -8.44
CA VAL A 146 -16.10 14.45 -9.78
C VAL A 146 -16.44 15.90 -10.11
N HIS A 147 -15.88 16.39 -11.21
CA HIS A 147 -16.14 17.72 -11.75
C HIS A 147 -16.74 17.57 -13.14
N ILE A 148 -17.86 18.24 -13.38
CA ILE A 148 -18.48 18.28 -14.71
C ILE A 148 -17.99 19.54 -15.40
N GLN A 149 -17.26 19.38 -16.50
CA GLN A 149 -16.70 20.48 -17.29
C GLN A 149 -17.30 20.43 -18.70
N GLY A 150 -18.38 21.17 -18.92
CA GLY A 150 -19.13 21.13 -20.17
C GLY A 150 -19.74 19.73 -20.40
N GLU A 151 -19.27 19.04 -21.43
CA GLU A 151 -19.68 17.67 -21.75
C GLU A 151 -18.86 16.59 -21.03
N ASP A 152 -17.74 16.94 -20.41
CA ASP A 152 -16.79 15.98 -19.87
C ASP A 152 -16.97 15.79 -18.36
N ILE A 153 -16.93 14.54 -17.92
CA ILE A 153 -16.91 14.16 -16.51
C ILE A 153 -15.46 13.90 -16.14
N VAL A 154 -14.87 14.87 -15.44
CA VAL A 154 -13.49 14.85 -14.99
C VAL A 154 -13.43 14.31 -13.57
N VAL A 155 -12.68 13.23 -13.37
CA VAL A 155 -12.44 12.66 -12.05
C VAL A 155 -11.07 13.12 -11.56
N VAL A 156 -11.00 13.59 -10.32
CA VAL A 156 -9.79 14.14 -9.70
C VAL A 156 -9.44 13.37 -8.43
N ARG A 157 -8.18 12.95 -8.28
CA ARG A 157 -7.69 12.32 -7.05
C ARG A 157 -7.47 13.39 -5.98
N ASN A 158 -8.07 13.18 -4.81
CA ASN A 158 -7.77 13.98 -3.61
C ASN A 158 -6.31 13.71 -3.21
N ALA A 159 -5.49 14.76 -3.23
CA ALA A 159 -4.10 14.70 -2.76
C ALA A 159 -4.04 14.59 -1.23
#